data_AF-A0A7Y3IVM1-F1
#
_entry.id   AF-A0A7Y3IVM1-F1
#
_cell.length_a   1.000
_cell.length_b   1.000
_cell.length_c   1.000
_cell.angle_alpha   90.00
_cell.angle_beta   90.00
_cell.angle_gamma   90.00
#
_symmetry.space_group_name_H-M   'P 1'
#
loop_
_entity.id
_entity.type
_entity.pdbx_description
1 polymer ?
#
loop_
_entity_poly.entity_id
_entity_poly.type
_entity_poly.pdbx_seq_one_letter_code
_entity_poly.pdbx_strand_id
1 'polypeptide(L)'
;MRDSHNDNKFSDRMDHVIQDWLKERQKLIVLLCSIQDDPSWHEDHVPTGTKVQSFCQTLMDYVSAGHFEIYDALIHEAERCGRLQDLEKAQLLHARLQTSTDSALRFNDLFDDEESCEDKVALAAGLSELGIALEERFQIEDEMLALLHDHPVVESV
;
A
#
# COMPACT_ATOMS: atom_id res chain seq x y z
N MET A 1 -1.88 21.16 -30.84
CA MET A 1 -0.84 21.59 -29.88
C MET A 1 -1.28 21.09 -28.52
N ARG A 2 -0.58 20.09 -27.98
CA ARG A 2 -0.86 19.49 -26.66
C ARG A 2 -0.14 20.39 -25.65
N ASP A 3 -0.86 20.93 -24.66
CA ASP A 3 -0.35 21.94 -23.73
C ASP A 3 0.67 21.33 -22.76
N SER A 4 1.96 21.51 -23.06
CA SER A 4 3.09 21.11 -22.21
C SER A 4 3.03 21.70 -20.78
N HIS A 5 2.24 22.75 -20.58
CA HIS A 5 2.01 23.38 -19.28
C HIS A 5 1.07 22.57 -18.37
N ASN A 6 0.22 21.72 -18.95
CA ASN A 6 -0.68 20.82 -18.21
C ASN A 6 0.01 19.49 -17.84
N ASP A 7 0.94 19.03 -18.69
CA ASP A 7 1.74 17.83 -18.46
C ASP A 7 2.66 17.99 -17.23
N ASN A 8 3.29 19.17 -17.07
CA ASN A 8 4.20 19.41 -15.95
C ASN A 8 3.48 19.42 -14.58
N LYS A 9 2.29 20.03 -14.51
CA LYS A 9 1.47 20.04 -13.27
C LYS A 9 0.93 18.66 -12.88
N PHE A 10 0.66 17.81 -13.86
CA PHE A 10 0.21 16.44 -13.62
C PHE A 10 1.35 15.59 -13.05
N SER A 11 2.56 15.68 -13.64
CA SER A 11 3.75 15.00 -13.14
C SER A 11 4.09 15.40 -11.70
N ASP A 12 4.11 16.71 -11.40
CA ASP A 12 4.39 17.20 -10.05
C ASP A 12 3.37 16.66 -9.02
N ARG A 13 2.07 16.67 -9.38
CA ARG A 13 1.01 16.12 -8.52
C ARG A 13 1.17 14.61 -8.33
N MET A 14 1.55 13.89 -9.38
CA MET A 14 1.77 12.45 -9.35
C MET A 14 2.89 12.10 -8.37
N ASP A 15 4.02 12.79 -8.48
CA ASP A 15 5.17 12.58 -7.61
C ASP A 15 4.79 12.78 -6.15
N HIS A 16 4.00 13.82 -5.84
CA HIS A 16 3.50 14.03 -4.48
C HIS A 16 2.65 12.86 -3.96
N VAL A 17 1.71 12.35 -4.77
CA VAL A 17 0.86 11.20 -4.39
C VAL A 17 1.71 9.95 -4.14
N ILE A 18 2.67 9.66 -5.03
CA ILE A 18 3.59 8.51 -4.87
C ILE A 18 4.42 8.67 -3.60
N GLN A 19 4.98 9.86 -3.34
CA GLN A 19 5.78 10.11 -2.15
C GLN A 19 4.98 9.93 -0.86
N ASP A 20 3.75 10.42 -0.80
CA ASP A 20 2.90 10.28 0.38
C ASP A 20 2.47 8.83 0.60
N TRP A 21 2.16 8.09 -0.48
CA TRP A 21 1.88 6.66 -0.40
C TRP A 21 3.09 5.84 0.09
N LEU A 22 4.30 6.14 -0.37
CA LEU A 22 5.52 5.48 0.11
C LEU A 22 5.82 5.79 1.59
N LYS A 23 5.47 6.99 2.07
CA LYS A 23 5.56 7.30 3.51
C LYS A 23 4.56 6.48 4.31
N GLU A 24 3.33 6.29 3.82
CA GLU A 24 2.35 5.43 4.48
C GLU A 24 2.81 3.96 4.49
N ARG A 25 3.43 3.46 3.41
CA ARG A 25 4.08 2.13 3.41
C ARG A 25 5.12 2.03 4.52
N GLN A 26 6.00 3.02 4.62
CA GLN A 26 7.06 3.03 5.64
C GLN A 26 6.47 3.03 7.06
N LYS A 27 5.46 3.87 7.29
CA LYS A 27 4.76 3.95 8.57
C LYS A 27 4.09 2.62 8.94
N LEU A 28 3.45 1.96 7.96
CA LEU A 28 2.84 0.64 8.13
C LEU A 28 3.89 -0.41 8.56
N ILE A 29 5.04 -0.45 7.88
CA ILE A 29 6.13 -1.38 8.20
C ILE A 29 6.67 -1.12 9.61
N VAL A 30 6.92 0.14 9.96
CA VAL A 30 7.41 0.52 11.30
C VAL A 30 6.42 0.08 12.38
N LEU A 31 5.12 0.29 12.18
CA LEU A 31 4.09 -0.14 13.12
C LEU A 31 4.06 -1.67 13.25
N LEU A 32 4.11 -2.41 12.13
CA LEU A 32 4.15 -3.87 12.15
C LEU A 32 5.34 -4.41 12.95
N CYS A 33 6.55 -3.91 12.68
CA CYS A 33 7.74 -4.30 13.43
C CYS A 33 7.62 -3.92 14.91
N SER A 34 7.09 -2.73 15.23
CA SER A 34 6.93 -2.28 16.62
C SER A 34 5.96 -3.13 17.45
N ILE A 35 5.04 -3.84 16.78
CA ILE A 35 4.09 -4.77 17.39
C ILE A 35 4.78 -6.12 17.61
N GLN A 36 5.54 -6.61 16.62
CA GLN A 36 6.24 -7.91 16.67
C GLN A 36 7.44 -7.90 17.63
N ASP A 37 8.16 -6.78 17.70
CA ASP A 37 9.35 -6.61 18.54
C ASP A 37 9.02 -6.16 19.97
N ASP A 38 7.73 -6.02 20.32
CA ASP A 38 7.34 -5.56 21.64
C ASP A 38 7.64 -6.64 22.69
N PRO A 39 8.63 -6.44 23.60
CA PRO A 39 8.97 -7.43 24.61
C PRO A 39 7.81 -7.66 25.61
N SER A 40 6.87 -6.72 25.68
CA SER A 40 5.72 -6.78 26.54
C SER A 40 4.51 -7.50 25.92
N TRP A 41 4.68 -8.12 24.75
CA TRP A 41 3.69 -8.99 24.12
C TRP A 41 3.18 -10.11 25.05
N HIS A 42 4.02 -10.54 25.99
CA HIS A 42 3.72 -11.56 26.98
C HIS A 42 3.30 -11.00 28.35
N GLU A 43 3.17 -9.67 28.49
CA GLU A 43 2.78 -9.02 29.73
C GLU A 43 1.27 -8.71 29.71
N ASP A 44 0.53 -9.20 30.71
CA ASP A 44 -0.95 -9.09 30.81
C ASP A 44 -1.49 -7.64 30.93
N HIS A 45 -0.62 -6.63 30.98
CA HIS A 45 -0.98 -5.24 31.32
C HIS A 45 -0.56 -4.20 30.29
N VAL A 46 0.04 -4.58 29.15
CA VAL A 46 0.40 -3.60 28.11
C VAL A 46 -0.73 -3.45 27.09
N PRO A 47 -1.11 -2.20 26.73
CA PRO A 47 -2.11 -1.95 25.71
C PRO A 47 -1.57 -2.24 24.31
N THR A 48 -1.37 -3.51 23.99
CA THR A 48 -1.12 -3.98 22.62
C THR A 48 -2.27 -3.55 21.70
N GLY A 49 -3.50 -3.51 22.22
CA GLY A 49 -4.70 -3.10 21.48
C GLY A 49 -4.55 -1.73 20.81
N THR A 50 -4.09 -0.72 21.53
CA THR A 50 -3.93 0.64 20.97
C THR A 50 -2.90 0.68 19.83
N LYS A 51 -1.82 -0.12 19.91
CA LYS A 51 -0.84 -0.23 18.81
C LYS A 51 -1.42 -0.94 17.60
N VAL A 52 -2.16 -2.04 17.82
CA VAL A 52 -2.83 -2.79 16.77
C VAL A 52 -3.90 -1.94 16.08
N GLN A 53 -4.67 -1.14 16.81
CA GLN A 53 -5.63 -0.19 16.24
C GLN A 53 -4.94 0.86 15.36
N SER A 54 -3.83 1.42 15.83
CA SER A 54 -3.04 2.37 15.04
C SER A 54 -2.50 1.74 13.76
N PHE A 55 -2.11 0.46 13.83
CA PHE A 55 -1.72 -0.34 12.68
C PHE A 55 -2.90 -0.60 11.74
N CYS A 56 -4.06 -1.02 12.24
CA CYS A 56 -5.29 -1.22 11.46
C CYS A 56 -5.72 0.03 10.69
N GLN A 57 -5.73 1.20 11.36
CA GLN A 57 -6.01 2.49 10.72
C GLN A 57 -5.03 2.76 9.57
N THR A 58 -3.73 2.63 9.84
CA THR A 58 -2.68 2.89 8.83
C THR A 58 -2.75 1.88 7.68
N LEU A 59 -3.05 0.60 7.98
CA LEU A 59 -3.23 -0.45 6.99
C LEU A 59 -4.37 -0.10 6.03
N MET A 60 -5.52 0.30 6.57
CA MET A 60 -6.69 0.65 5.77
C MET A 60 -6.45 1.90 4.93
N ASP A 61 -5.81 2.93 5.50
CA ASP A 61 -5.43 4.14 4.76
C ASP A 61 -4.46 3.80 3.61
N TYR A 62 -3.44 2.99 3.88
CA TYR A 62 -2.45 2.55 2.90
C TYR A 62 -3.07 1.72 1.77
N VAL A 63 -3.87 0.71 2.12
CA VAL A 63 -4.49 -0.22 1.18
C VAL A 63 -5.44 0.54 0.24
N SER A 64 -6.22 1.46 0.81
CA SER A 64 -7.19 2.29 0.09
C SER A 64 -6.50 3.27 -0.85
N ALA A 65 -5.44 3.96 -0.41
CA ALA A 65 -4.67 4.87 -1.27
C ALA A 65 -4.07 4.15 -2.49
N GLY A 66 -3.58 2.92 -2.30
CA GLY A 66 -3.10 2.09 -3.41
C GLY A 66 -4.20 1.78 -4.44
N HIS A 67 -5.40 1.41 -3.98
CA HIS A 67 -6.51 1.06 -4.85
C HIS A 67 -7.12 2.25 -5.61
N PHE A 68 -7.28 3.38 -4.94
CA PHE A 68 -8.03 4.51 -5.51
C PHE A 68 -7.14 5.59 -6.14
N GLU A 69 -5.91 5.77 -5.66
CA GLU A 69 -5.07 6.87 -6.13
C GLU A 69 -3.95 6.38 -7.04
N ILE A 70 -3.19 5.37 -6.60
CA ILE A 70 -2.01 4.89 -7.33
C ILE A 70 -2.38 4.11 -8.59
N TYR A 71 -3.39 3.23 -8.50
CA TYR A 71 -3.85 2.50 -9.67
C TYR A 71 -4.46 3.44 -10.73
N ASP A 72 -5.32 4.36 -10.32
CA ASP A 72 -5.91 5.36 -11.23
C ASP A 72 -4.81 6.18 -11.91
N ALA A 73 -3.81 6.62 -11.14
CA ALA A 73 -2.63 7.30 -11.66
C ALA A 73 -1.91 6.51 -12.78
N LEU A 74 -1.67 5.22 -12.54
CA LEU A 74 -1.00 4.31 -13.48
C LEU A 74 -1.78 4.17 -14.79
N ILE A 75 -3.10 4.00 -14.70
CA ILE A 75 -3.98 3.89 -15.88
C ILE A 75 -3.95 5.18 -16.70
N HIS A 76 -4.11 6.34 -16.06
CA HIS A 76 -4.07 7.63 -16.76
C HIS A 76 -2.73 7.87 -17.46
N GLU A 77 -1.61 7.50 -16.83
CA GLU A 77 -0.29 7.68 -17.42
C GLU A 77 -0.05 6.72 -18.61
N ALA A 78 -0.48 5.46 -18.50
CA ALA A 78 -0.40 4.49 -19.59
C ALA A 78 -1.25 4.94 -20.81
N GLU A 79 -2.46 5.45 -20.58
CA GLU A 79 -3.33 6.02 -21.60
C GLU A 79 -2.72 7.27 -22.25
N ARG A 80 -2.16 8.18 -21.44
CA ARG A 80 -1.54 9.43 -21.91
C ARG A 80 -0.39 9.14 -22.89
N CYS A 81 0.42 8.15 -22.57
CA CYS A 81 1.55 7.68 -23.37
C CYS A 81 1.16 6.76 -24.53
N GLY A 82 -0.10 6.32 -24.61
CA GLY A 82 -0.61 5.45 -25.69
C GLY A 82 -0.11 4.01 -25.61
N ARG A 83 0.21 3.51 -24.41
CA ARG A 83 0.86 2.22 -24.20
C ARG A 83 -0.13 1.15 -23.74
N LEU A 84 -0.85 0.59 -24.70
CA LEU A 84 -1.85 -0.46 -24.44
C LEU A 84 -1.29 -1.69 -23.70
N GLN A 85 -0.01 -2.04 -23.92
CA GLN A 85 0.64 -3.16 -23.22
C GLN A 85 0.83 -2.89 -21.73
N ASP A 86 1.10 -1.64 -21.35
CA ASP A 86 1.24 -1.24 -19.94
C ASP A 86 -0.12 -1.18 -19.25
N LEU A 87 -1.19 -0.89 -20.00
CA LEU A 87 -2.56 -0.96 -19.50
C LEU A 87 -2.97 -2.41 -19.16
N GLU A 88 -2.69 -3.37 -20.05
CA GLU A 88 -2.94 -4.79 -19.78
C GLU A 88 -2.14 -5.29 -18.57
N LYS A 89 -0.86 -4.88 -18.47
CA LYS A 89 -0.02 -5.22 -17.33
C LYS A 89 -0.52 -4.59 -16.04
N ALA A 90 -0.95 -3.32 -16.06
CA ALA A 90 -1.53 -2.63 -14.92
C ALA A 90 -2.78 -3.34 -14.40
N GLN A 91 -3.68 -3.77 -15.29
CA GLN A 91 -4.88 -4.53 -14.92
C GLN A 91 -4.54 -5.87 -14.25
N LEU A 92 -3.55 -6.60 -14.78
CA LEU A 92 -3.09 -7.85 -14.18
C LEU A 92 -2.50 -7.63 -12.78
N LEU A 93 -1.66 -6.60 -12.63
CA LEU A 93 -1.08 -6.25 -11.33
C LEU A 93 -2.15 -5.85 -10.32
N HIS A 94 -3.16 -5.07 -10.74
CA HIS A 94 -4.29 -4.71 -9.88
C HIS A 94 -5.13 -5.91 -9.45
N ALA A 95 -5.34 -6.89 -10.33
CA ALA A 95 -6.01 -8.13 -9.96
C ALA A 95 -5.22 -8.91 -8.89
N ARG A 96 -3.89 -8.92 -8.97
CA ARG A 96 -3.02 -9.55 -7.95
C ARG A 96 -3.09 -8.83 -6.60
N LEU A 97 -3.31 -7.50 -6.58
CA LEU A 97 -3.47 -6.75 -5.33
C LEU A 97 -4.71 -7.17 -4.51
N GLN A 98 -5.76 -7.67 -5.17
CA GLN A 98 -7.02 -8.03 -4.50
C GLN A 98 -6.80 -9.02 -3.35
N THR A 99 -5.96 -10.03 -3.54
CA THR A 99 -5.62 -11.01 -2.49
C THR A 99 -5.08 -10.34 -1.23
N SER A 100 -4.18 -9.36 -1.38
CA SER A 100 -3.62 -8.63 -0.24
C SER A 100 -4.64 -7.71 0.43
N THR A 101 -5.57 -7.16 -0.36
CA THR A 101 -6.64 -6.30 0.15
C THR A 101 -7.68 -7.10 0.93
N ASP A 102 -8.04 -8.29 0.46
CA ASP A 102 -8.90 -9.21 1.21
C ASP A 102 -8.25 -9.63 2.52
N SER A 103 -6.93 -9.89 2.52
CA SER A 103 -6.17 -10.20 3.73
C SER A 103 -6.15 -9.02 4.71
N ALA A 104 -5.96 -7.80 4.22
CA ALA A 104 -5.99 -6.59 5.03
C ALA A 104 -7.37 -6.32 5.65
N LEU A 105 -8.44 -6.45 4.86
CA LEU A 105 -9.82 -6.33 5.33
C LEU A 105 -10.14 -7.36 6.40
N ARG A 106 -9.82 -8.64 6.14
CA ARG A 106 -10.03 -9.72 7.11
C ARG A 106 -9.27 -9.47 8.41
N PHE A 107 -8.02 -9.01 8.34
CA PHE A 107 -7.26 -8.67 9.53
C PHE A 107 -7.92 -7.52 10.30
N ASN A 108 -8.33 -6.46 9.60
CA ASN A 108 -9.01 -5.33 10.21
C ASN A 108 -10.31 -5.75 10.90
N ASP A 109 -11.17 -6.53 10.23
CA ASP A 109 -12.43 -7.04 10.79
C ASP A 109 -12.24 -7.88 12.07
N LEU A 110 -11.09 -8.55 12.21
CA LEU A 110 -10.78 -9.39 13.36
C LEU A 110 -10.17 -8.63 14.54
N PHE A 111 -9.57 -7.46 14.31
CA PHE A 111 -8.71 -6.78 15.29
C PHE A 111 -8.85 -5.24 15.30
N ASP A 112 -9.99 -4.68 14.84
CA ASP A 112 -10.22 -3.22 14.90
C ASP A 112 -10.55 -2.70 16.31
N ASP A 113 -10.90 -3.60 17.23
CA ASP A 113 -11.21 -3.29 18.62
C ASP A 113 -10.15 -3.86 19.60
N GLU A 114 -10.03 -3.22 20.77
CA GLU A 114 -9.02 -3.59 21.77
C GLU A 114 -9.28 -4.96 22.41
N GLU A 115 -10.54 -5.38 22.55
CA GLU A 115 -10.94 -6.64 23.20
C GLU A 115 -10.59 -7.84 22.31
N SER A 116 -10.78 -7.72 21.00
CA SER A 116 -10.37 -8.74 20.03
C SER A 116 -8.85 -8.93 19.96
N CYS A 117 -8.06 -7.98 20.46
CA CYS A 117 -6.60 -8.08 20.55
C CYS A 117 -6.10 -8.82 21.81
N GLU A 118 -7.00 -9.32 22.67
CA GLU A 118 -6.64 -10.11 23.86
C GLU A 118 -6.16 -11.53 23.49
N ASP A 119 -6.70 -12.14 22.43
CA ASP A 119 -6.20 -13.42 21.92
C ASP A 119 -4.87 -13.23 21.18
N LYS A 120 -3.78 -13.25 21.95
CA LYS A 120 -2.40 -13.08 21.44
C LYS A 120 -1.99 -14.15 20.45
N VAL A 121 -2.57 -15.35 20.51
CA VAL A 121 -2.24 -16.44 19.57
C VAL A 121 -2.89 -16.17 18.22
N ALA A 122 -4.18 -15.82 18.23
CA ALA A 122 -4.90 -15.44 17.02
C ALA A 122 -4.30 -14.18 16.38
N LEU A 123 -3.99 -13.17 17.19
CA LEU A 123 -3.37 -11.93 16.73
C LEU A 123 -1.98 -12.16 16.11
N ALA A 124 -1.13 -12.96 16.74
CA ALA A 124 0.19 -13.30 16.19
C ALA A 124 0.06 -14.07 14.86
N ALA A 125 -0.87 -15.02 14.76
CA ALA A 125 -1.15 -15.73 13.52
C ALA A 125 -1.65 -14.77 12.42
N GLY A 126 -2.59 -13.88 12.76
CA GLY A 126 -3.12 -12.87 11.84
C GLY A 126 -2.05 -11.91 11.32
N LEU A 127 -1.17 -11.41 12.20
CA LEU A 127 -0.05 -10.54 11.83
C LEU A 127 0.94 -11.25 10.91
N SER A 128 1.20 -12.55 11.13
CA SER A 128 2.06 -13.34 10.27
C SER A 128 1.45 -13.57 8.89
N GLU A 129 0.16 -13.94 8.81
CA GLU A 129 -0.55 -14.11 7.54
C GLU A 129 -0.57 -12.80 6.74
N LEU A 130 -0.92 -11.69 7.41
CA LEU A 130 -0.95 -10.37 6.80
C LEU A 130 0.44 -9.92 6.33
N GLY A 131 1.49 -10.17 7.12
CA GLY A 131 2.86 -9.81 6.75
C GLY A 131 3.32 -10.44 5.43
N ILE A 132 2.99 -11.72 5.21
CA ILE A 132 3.27 -12.43 3.96
C ILE A 132 2.50 -11.80 2.78
N ALA A 133 1.21 -11.50 3.00
CA ALA A 133 0.38 -10.86 1.97
C ALA A 133 0.89 -9.44 1.62
N LEU A 134 1.36 -8.69 2.61
CA LEU A 134 1.95 -7.36 2.42
C LEU A 134 3.30 -7.43 1.68
N GLU A 135 4.12 -8.45 1.93
CA GLU A 135 5.37 -8.64 1.19
C GLU A 135 5.11 -8.84 -0.31
N GLU A 136 4.16 -9.72 -0.67
CA GLU A 136 3.76 -9.92 -2.07
C GLU A 136 3.19 -8.62 -2.66
N ARG A 137 2.36 -7.91 -1.88
CA ARG A 137 1.82 -6.61 -2.28
C ARG A 137 2.93 -5.60 -2.60
N PHE A 138 3.94 -5.46 -1.74
CA PHE A 138 5.04 -4.53 -1.97
C PHE A 138 5.81 -4.83 -3.25
N GLN A 139 6.02 -6.11 -3.56
CA GLN A 139 6.65 -6.51 -4.83
C GLN A 139 5.81 -6.10 -6.04
N ILE A 140 4.49 -6.34 -6.01
CA ILE A 140 3.57 -5.93 -7.08
C ILE A 140 3.59 -4.41 -7.26
N GLU A 141 3.56 -3.68 -6.15
CA GLU A 141 3.56 -2.23 -6.15
C GLU A 141 4.90 -1.65 -6.65
N ASP A 142 6.02 -2.29 -6.36
CA ASP A 142 7.32 -1.93 -6.93
C ASP A 142 7.34 -2.17 -8.46
N GLU A 143 6.69 -3.23 -8.96
CA GLU A 143 6.47 -3.42 -10.39
C GLU A 143 5.61 -2.30 -10.99
N MET A 144 4.56 -1.84 -10.28
CA MET A 144 3.72 -0.71 -10.72
C MET A 144 4.52 0.60 -10.75
N LEU A 145 5.34 0.87 -9.73
CA LEU A 145 6.21 2.05 -9.68
C LEU A 145 7.26 2.03 -10.79
N ALA A 146 7.81 0.87 -11.12
CA ALA A 146 8.73 0.75 -12.24
C ALA A 146 8.06 1.13 -13.58
N LEU A 147 6.79 0.75 -13.79
CA LEU A 147 6.02 1.16 -14.98
C LEU A 147 5.76 2.67 -15.04
N LEU A 148 5.71 3.34 -13.88
CA LEU A 148 5.61 4.80 -13.78
C LEU A 148 6.96 5.50 -14.02
N HIS A 149 8.05 4.95 -13.48
CA HIS A 149 9.38 5.57 -13.48
C HIS A 149 10.28 5.24 -14.69
N ASP A 150 10.06 4.17 -15.44
CA ASP A 150 10.92 3.76 -16.58
C ASP A 150 10.86 4.72 -17.80
N HIS A 151 10.41 5.96 -17.57
CA HIS A 151 10.24 7.00 -18.58
C HIS A 151 10.93 8.29 -18.14
N PRO A 152 12.24 8.43 -18.41
CA PRO A 152 12.78 9.77 -18.59
C PRO A 152 11.94 10.44 -19.68
N VAL A 153 11.52 11.68 -19.41
CA VAL A 153 11.01 12.62 -20.40
C VAL A 153 11.88 12.45 -21.64
N VAL A 154 11.28 12.01 -22.75
CA VAL A 154 11.98 12.00 -24.03
C VAL A 154 12.26 13.47 -24.36
N GLU A 155 13.43 13.97 -23.94
CA GLU A 155 14.00 15.19 -24.48
C GLU A 155 14.26 14.89 -25.96
N SER A 156 13.30 15.31 -26.78
CA SER A 156 13.47 15.41 -28.22
C SER A 156 14.61 16.40 -28.48
N VAL A 157 15.77 15.87 -28.86
CA VAL A 157 16.84 16.60 -29.58
C VAL A 157 16.36 16.92 -30.99
#